data_AF-A0A843HCT2-F1
#
_entry.id   AF-A0A843HCT2-F1
#
_cell.length_a   1.000
_cell.length_b   1.000
_cell.length_c   1.000
_cell.angle_alpha   90.00
_cell.angle_beta   90.00
_cell.angle_gamma   90.00
#
_symmetry.space_group_name_H-M   'P 1'
#
loop_
_entity.id
_entity.type
_entity.pdbx_description
1 polymer ?
#
loop_
_entity_poly.entity_id
_entity_poly.type
_entity_poly.pdbx_seq_one_letter_code
_entity_poly.pdbx_strand_id
1 'polypeptide(L)' 'MLDAKMEQALNDQLNAEMASGYLYLSMATYFEDKDLPGFGHSLRLHAEEELEHAMRFYDYI' A
#
# COMPACT_ATOMS: atom_id res chain seq x y z
N MET A 1 23.99 -3.05 10.34
CA MET A 1 23.94 -2.95 8.87
C MET A 1 23.33 -4.23 8.35
N LEU A 2 22.28 -4.12 7.55
CA LEU A 2 21.69 -5.25 6.85
C LEU A 2 22.68 -5.77 5.81
N ASP A 3 22.60 -7.07 5.49
CA ASP A 3 23.29 -7.57 4.31
C ASP A 3 22.56 -7.09 3.05
N ALA A 4 23.28 -7.01 1.92
CA ALA A 4 22.76 -6.45 0.69
C ALA A 4 21.54 -7.18 0.14
N LYS A 5 21.40 -8.50 0.42
CA LYS A 5 20.26 -9.27 -0.03
C LYS A 5 19.01 -8.90 0.77
N MET A 6 19.15 -8.73 2.07
CA MET A 6 18.05 -8.32 2.95
C MET A 6 17.63 -6.88 2.70
N GLU A 7 18.59 -5.97 2.54
CA GLU A 7 18.31 -4.57 2.22
C GLU A 7 17.55 -4.43 0.90
N GLN A 8 17.94 -5.17 -0.14
CA GLN A 8 17.21 -5.17 -1.41
C GLN A 8 15.79 -5.70 -1.24
N ALA A 9 15.60 -6.82 -0.53
CA ALA A 9 14.26 -7.39 -0.32
C ALA A 9 13.32 -6.45 0.44
N LEU A 10 13.83 -5.70 1.42
CA LEU A 10 13.05 -4.71 2.17
C LEU A 10 12.69 -3.50 1.31
N ASN A 11 13.61 -3.02 0.45
CA ASN A 11 13.31 -1.96 -0.51
C ASN A 11 12.29 -2.42 -1.57
N ASP A 12 12.36 -3.67 -2.02
CA ASP A 12 11.37 -4.24 -2.93
C ASP A 12 9.99 -4.33 -2.26
N GLN A 13 9.94 -4.74 -0.99
CA GLN A 13 8.70 -4.80 -0.22
C GLN A 13 8.11 -3.40 0.02
N LEU A 14 8.93 -2.41 0.39
CA LEU A 14 8.49 -1.02 0.53
C LEU A 14 7.79 -0.52 -0.75
N ASN A 15 8.39 -0.78 -1.91
CA ASN A 15 7.79 -0.42 -3.20
C ASN A 15 6.49 -1.20 -3.48
N ALA A 16 6.43 -2.48 -3.09
CA ALA A 16 5.23 -3.29 -3.24
C ALA A 16 4.07 -2.72 -2.40
N GLU A 17 4.30 -2.31 -1.15
CA GLU A 17 3.24 -1.72 -0.31
C GLU A 17 2.76 -0.37 -0.86
N MET A 18 3.67 0.49 -1.33
CA MET A 18 3.30 1.75 -1.99
C MET A 18 2.44 1.49 -3.25
N ALA A 19 2.80 0.50 -4.07
CA ALA A 19 2.04 0.12 -5.24
C ALA A 19 0.67 -0.46 -4.87
N SER A 20 0.59 -1.27 -3.80
CA SER A 20 -0.66 -1.79 -3.26
C SER A 20 -1.59 -0.68 -2.78
N GLY A 21 -1.07 0.31 -2.06
CA GLY A 21 -1.85 1.48 -1.63
C GLY A 21 -2.44 2.25 -2.82
N TYR A 22 -1.64 2.50 -3.86
CA TYR A 22 -2.14 3.13 -5.09
C TYR A 22 -3.19 2.27 -5.81
N LEU A 23 -3.00 0.95 -5.86
CA LEU A 23 -3.95 0.02 -6.45
C LEU A 23 -5.30 0.05 -5.70
N TYR A 24 -5.29 0.03 -4.37
CA TYR A 24 -6.52 0.12 -3.57
C TYR A 24 -7.24 1.45 -3.74
N LEU A 25 -6.53 2.57 -3.89
CA LEU A 25 -7.15 3.85 -4.27
C LEU A 25 -7.80 3.78 -5.65
N SER A 26 -7.14 3.15 -6.63
CA SER A 26 -7.74 2.93 -7.96
C SER A 26 -8.99 2.05 -7.88
N MET A 27 -8.99 1.01 -7.05
CA MET A 27 -10.17 0.16 -6.86
C MET A 27 -11.28 0.90 -6.11
N ALA A 28 -10.94 1.73 -5.13
CA ALA A 28 -11.90 2.54 -4.39
C ALA A 28 -12.68 3.46 -5.34
N THR A 29 -11.96 4.19 -6.21
CA THR A 29 -12.57 5.06 -7.21
C THR A 29 -13.43 4.28 -8.21
N TYR A 30 -13.03 3.06 -8.59
CA TYR A 30 -13.87 2.18 -9.41
C TYR A 30 -15.20 1.82 -8.74
N PHE A 31 -15.20 1.47 -7.44
CA PHE A 31 -16.45 1.13 -6.74
C PHE A 31 -17.33 2.36 -6.48
N GLU A 32 -16.74 3.52 -6.24
CA GLU A 32 -17.48 4.78 -6.14
C GLU A 32 -18.21 5.12 -7.45
N ASP A 33 -17.58 4.92 -8.60
CA ASP A 33 -18.20 5.08 -9.93
C ASP A 33 -19.35 4.10 -10.19
N LYS A 34 -19.40 2.98 -9.46
CA LYS A 34 -20.45 1.95 -9.58
C LYS A 34 -21.59 2.12 -8.56
N ASP A 35 -21.72 3.28 -7.92
CA ASP A 35 -22.69 3.53 -6.84
C ASP A 35 -22.55 2.51 -5.68
N LEU A 36 -21.32 2.03 -5.43
CA LEU A 36 -20.97 1.09 -4.37
C LEU A 36 -20.05 1.75 -3.31
N PRO A 37 -20.47 2.85 -2.66
CA PRO A 37 -19.59 3.69 -1.85
C PRO A 37 -19.05 2.99 -0.59
N GLY A 38 -19.74 1.95 -0.09
CA GLY A 38 -19.25 1.14 1.03
C GLY A 38 -17.95 0.40 0.70
N PHE A 39 -17.88 -0.23 -0.47
CA PHE A 39 -16.65 -0.87 -0.95
C PHE A 39 -15.54 0.15 -1.22
N GLY A 40 -15.89 1.30 -1.82
CA GLY A 40 -14.96 2.40 -2.03
C GLY A 40 -14.34 2.91 -0.72
N HIS A 41 -15.16 3.13 0.31
CA HIS A 41 -14.68 3.51 1.63
C HIS A 41 -13.78 2.45 2.27
N SER A 42 -14.16 1.17 2.25
CA SER A 42 -13.32 0.10 2.78
C SER A 42 -11.96 0.03 2.11
N LEU A 43 -11.90 0.20 0.79
CA LEU A 43 -10.64 0.17 0.03
C LEU A 43 -9.79 1.42 0.25
N ARG A 44 -10.38 2.60 0.51
CA ARG A 44 -9.62 3.77 0.97
C ARG A 44 -8.92 3.51 2.31
N LEU A 45 -9.62 2.88 3.26
CA LEU A 45 -9.00 2.49 4.54
C LEU A 45 -7.87 1.48 4.34
N HIS A 46 -8.04 0.48 3.47
CA HIS A 46 -6.96 -0.47 3.15
C HIS A 46 -5.77 0.24 2.47
N ALA A 47 -6.01 1.22 1.62
CA ALA A 47 -4.93 2.01 1.03
C ALA A 47 -4.12 2.76 2.10
N GLU A 48 -4.79 3.33 3.11
CA GLU A 48 -4.13 3.94 4.26
C GLU A 48 -3.29 2.92 5.05
N GLU A 49 -3.82 1.72 5.30
CA GLU A 49 -3.09 0.62 5.96
C GLU A 49 -1.82 0.21 5.19
N GLU A 50 -1.88 0.07 3.85
CA GLU A 50 -0.68 -0.28 3.08
C GLU A 50 0.37 0.85 3.06
N LEU A 51 -0.06 2.11 3.08
CA LEU A 51 0.86 3.23 3.24
C LEU A 51 1.53 3.22 4.61
N GLU A 52 0.80 2.86 5.68
CA GLU A 52 1.40 2.64 7.00
C GLU A 52 2.40 1.46 6.98
N HIS A 53 2.10 0.37 6.28
CA HIS A 53 3.04 -0.74 6.10
C HIS A 53 4.33 -0.27 5.40
N ALA A 54 4.20 0.45 4.29
CA ALA A 54 5.32 0.99 3.54
C ALA A 54 6.22 1.89 4.41
N MET A 55 5.61 2.75 5.23
CA MET A 55 6.34 3.64 6.13
C MET A 55 7.09 2.87 7.23
N ARG A 56 6.58 1.74 7.70
CA ARG A 56 7.32 0.89 8.65
C ARG A 56 8.58 0.29 8.04
N PHE A 57 8.53 -0.11 6.77
CA PHE A 57 9.74 -0.54 6.05
C PHE A 57 10.71 0.63 5.87
N TYR A 58 10.20 1.79 5.45
CA TYR A 58 11.02 3.01 5.28
C TYR A 58 11.75 3.41 6.56
N ASP A 59 11.07 3.38 7.71
CA ASP A 59 11.65 3.77 9.00
C ASP A 59 12.68 2.74 9.53
N TYR A 60 12.59 1.48 9.07
CA TYR A 60 13.49 0.40 9.50
C TYR A 60 14.78 0.32 8.67
N ILE A 61 14.67 0.53 7.35
CA ILE A 61 15.80 0.48 6.40
C ILE A 61 16.81 1.57 6.74
#